data_AF-A0A7J6UVL4-F1
#
_entry.id   AF-A0A7J6UVL4-F1
#
_cell.length_a   1.000
_cell.length_b   1.000
_cell.length_c   1.000
_cell.angle_alpha   90.00
_cell.angle_beta   90.00
_cell.angle_gamma   90.00
#
_symmetry.space_group_name_H-M   'P 1'
#
loop_
_entity.id
_entity.type
_entity.pdbx_description
1 polymer ?
#
loop_
_entity_poly.entity_id
_entity_poly.type
_entity_poly.pdbx_seq_one_letter_code
_entity_poly.pdbx_strand_id
1 'polypeptide(L)'
;YSGYYAWRGILDFSGTENSDTIMGLRKAYPELGKCLVFDLVPGSHVVLYELKNKRINWIWYVNSEEPEIKGKSVTMKVSRDMIEKMHKEAYKIWVPELARVMKETEEPFINVIYDCDPLEQVVWDNVVLIGDAAHPTTPHGVRSTNMSILDAVVLGECLKKWGSGNLVSAPKEFQSIRLPVVTKQVLHSRRMGRIKQGLPLPDRKTFDPMVASPDECLELQHKNMPFFSNAPVLADHV
;
A
#
# COMPACT_ATOMS: atom_id res chain seq x y z
N TYR A 1 9.28 11.81 -1.47
CA TYR A 1 8.33 11.42 -2.52
C TYR A 1 8.82 10.16 -3.19
N SER A 2 7.94 9.18 -3.43
CA SER A 2 8.34 7.85 -3.94
C SER A 2 8.40 7.75 -5.48
N GLY A 3 8.08 8.83 -6.21
CA GLY A 3 8.17 8.91 -7.68
C GLY A 3 6.85 8.63 -8.43
N TYR A 4 5.75 8.46 -7.69
CA TYR A 4 4.43 8.19 -8.24
C TYR A 4 3.34 8.63 -7.26
N TYR A 5 2.14 8.82 -7.79
CA TYR A 5 0.92 9.00 -7.00
C TYR A 5 -0.11 7.93 -7.36
N ALA A 6 -1.15 7.79 -6.55
CA ALA A 6 -2.24 6.86 -6.77
C ALA A 6 -3.56 7.62 -6.98
N TRP A 7 -4.17 7.46 -8.15
CA TRP A 7 -5.59 7.72 -8.32
C TRP A 7 -6.39 6.68 -7.54
N ARG A 8 -7.44 7.13 -6.85
CA ARG A 8 -8.30 6.27 -6.05
C ARG A 8 -9.74 6.62 -6.29
N GLY A 9 -10.58 5.60 -6.23
CA GLY A 9 -12.01 5.77 -6.33
C GLY A 9 -12.78 4.59 -5.79
N ILE A 10 -14.02 4.87 -5.42
CA ILE A 10 -14.98 3.87 -5.00
C ILE A 10 -16.21 4.05 -5.87
N LEU A 11 -16.51 3.04 -6.70
CA LEU A 11 -17.78 2.99 -7.42
C LEU A 11 -18.82 2.33 -6.52
N ASP A 12 -19.87 3.06 -6.16
CA ASP A 12 -21.09 2.49 -5.59
C ASP A 12 -22.00 2.04 -6.73
N PHE A 13 -22.42 0.78 -6.68
CA PHE A 13 -23.29 0.19 -7.69
C PHE A 13 -24.61 -0.32 -7.09
N SER A 14 -24.98 0.19 -5.92
CA SER A 14 -26.27 -0.11 -5.28
C SER A 14 -27.42 0.30 -6.19
N GLY A 15 -28.32 -0.64 -6.51
CA GLY A 15 -29.44 -0.42 -7.43
C GLY A 15 -29.08 -0.49 -8.92
N THR A 16 -27.80 -0.67 -9.26
CA THR A 16 -27.29 -0.84 -10.63
C THR A 16 -26.45 -2.10 -10.78
N GLU A 17 -26.74 -3.14 -9.99
CA GLU A 17 -25.96 -4.39 -9.92
C GLU A 17 -25.92 -5.14 -11.25
N ASN A 18 -26.95 -5.00 -12.08
CA ASN A 18 -27.06 -5.60 -13.40
C ASN A 18 -26.74 -4.61 -14.54
N SER A 19 -26.10 -3.48 -14.24
CA SER A 19 -25.63 -2.56 -15.28
C SER A 19 -24.57 -3.21 -16.15
N ASP A 20 -24.47 -2.75 -17.41
CA ASP A 20 -23.42 -3.18 -18.34
C ASP A 20 -22.01 -3.01 -17.76
N THR A 21 -21.79 -1.99 -16.93
CA THR A 21 -20.51 -1.74 -16.25
C THR A 21 -20.15 -2.87 -15.31
N ILE A 22 -21.08 -3.27 -14.42
CA ILE A 22 -20.81 -4.33 -13.44
C ILE A 22 -20.75 -5.70 -14.11
N MET A 23 -21.64 -5.99 -15.06
CA MET A 23 -21.62 -7.24 -15.81
C MET A 23 -20.34 -7.38 -16.64
N GLY A 24 -19.93 -6.32 -17.34
CA GLY A 24 -18.69 -6.27 -18.11
C GLY A 24 -17.48 -6.46 -17.20
N LEU A 25 -17.41 -5.74 -16.09
CA LEU A 25 -16.28 -5.85 -15.16
C LEU A 25 -16.15 -7.27 -14.59
N ARG A 26 -17.24 -7.91 -14.18
CA ARG A 26 -17.22 -9.30 -13.69
C ARG A 26 -16.82 -10.30 -14.77
N LYS A 27 -17.15 -10.02 -16.04
CA LYS A 27 -16.69 -10.83 -17.17
C LYS A 27 -15.18 -10.66 -17.42
N ALA A 28 -14.67 -9.43 -17.33
CA ALA A 28 -13.25 -9.13 -17.49
C ALA A 28 -12.40 -9.65 -16.32
N TYR A 29 -12.94 -9.63 -15.11
CA TYR A 29 -12.29 -10.10 -13.89
C TYR A 29 -13.17 -11.13 -13.15
N PRO A 30 -13.21 -12.41 -13.60
CA PRO A 30 -14.12 -13.43 -13.05
C PRO A 30 -13.93 -13.76 -11.57
N GLU A 31 -12.73 -13.51 -11.02
CA GLU A 31 -12.41 -13.75 -9.61
C GLU A 31 -12.69 -12.52 -8.71
N LEU A 32 -13.21 -11.43 -9.29
CA LEU A 32 -13.60 -10.26 -8.53
C LEU A 32 -14.65 -10.62 -7.47
N GLY A 33 -14.40 -10.20 -6.23
CA GLY A 33 -15.19 -10.57 -5.05
C GLY A 33 -14.63 -11.76 -4.25
N LYS A 34 -13.69 -12.54 -4.81
CA LYS A 34 -12.99 -13.61 -4.11
C LYS A 34 -11.54 -13.26 -3.75
N CYS A 35 -10.96 -12.30 -4.46
CA CYS A 35 -9.57 -11.88 -4.25
C CYS A 35 -9.38 -10.38 -4.47
N LEU A 36 -8.17 -9.92 -4.13
CA LEU A 36 -7.61 -8.66 -4.57
C LEU A 36 -6.99 -8.87 -5.95
N VAL A 37 -7.41 -8.09 -6.95
CA VAL A 37 -6.85 -8.13 -8.30
C VAL A 37 -5.69 -7.13 -8.38
N PHE A 38 -4.56 -7.60 -8.90
CA PHE A 38 -3.44 -6.76 -9.32
C PHE A 38 -3.31 -6.90 -10.83
N ASP A 39 -3.55 -5.81 -11.54
CA ASP A 39 -3.38 -5.75 -12.99
C ASP A 39 -2.19 -4.83 -13.29
N LEU A 40 -1.20 -5.38 -14.00
CA LEU A 40 0.13 -4.79 -14.18
C LEU A 40 0.37 -4.53 -15.65
N VAL A 41 0.82 -3.32 -15.95
CA VAL A 41 1.29 -2.92 -17.28
C VAL A 41 2.70 -2.33 -17.14
N PRO A 42 3.48 -2.19 -18.22
CA PRO A 42 4.78 -1.54 -18.15
C PRO A 42 4.68 -0.15 -17.50
N GLY A 43 5.35 0.05 -16.36
CA GLY A 43 5.44 1.33 -15.67
C GLY A 43 4.20 1.77 -14.86
N SER A 44 3.20 0.91 -14.69
CA SER A 44 1.96 1.26 -13.96
C SER A 44 1.22 0.00 -13.48
N HIS A 45 0.42 0.14 -12.44
CA HIS A 45 -0.46 -0.95 -12.00
C HIS A 45 -1.75 -0.41 -11.38
N VAL A 46 -2.77 -1.26 -11.38
CA VAL A 46 -4.04 -1.02 -10.70
C VAL A 46 -4.35 -2.15 -9.74
N VAL A 47 -4.94 -1.78 -8.61
CA VAL A 47 -5.48 -2.69 -7.60
C VAL A 47 -7.00 -2.53 -7.62
N LEU A 48 -7.72 -3.65 -7.72
CA LEU A 48 -9.17 -3.66 -7.82
C LEU A 48 -9.75 -4.73 -6.88
N TYR A 49 -10.76 -4.36 -6.09
CA TYR A 49 -11.46 -5.30 -5.23
C TYR A 49 -12.86 -4.82 -4.83
N GLU A 50 -13.74 -5.78 -4.56
CA GLU A 50 -15.06 -5.50 -4.03
C GLU A 50 -15.03 -5.24 -2.52
N LEU A 51 -15.83 -4.26 -2.12
CA LEU A 51 -16.13 -3.90 -0.75
C LEU A 51 -17.55 -4.34 -0.40
N LYS A 52 -17.83 -4.37 0.91
CA LYS A 52 -19.21 -4.51 1.41
C LYS A 52 -20.10 -3.38 0.90
N ASN A 53 -21.40 -3.66 0.84
CA ASN A 53 -22.45 -2.75 0.41
C ASN A 53 -22.28 -2.31 -1.06
N LYS A 54 -22.10 -3.29 -1.95
CA LYS A 54 -22.12 -3.07 -3.41
C LYS A 54 -21.19 -1.95 -3.85
N ARG A 55 -19.93 -2.01 -3.41
CA ARG A 55 -18.90 -1.03 -3.75
C ARG A 55 -17.69 -1.71 -4.35
N ILE A 56 -17.05 -1.05 -5.30
CA ILE A 56 -15.80 -1.48 -5.91
C ILE A 56 -14.75 -0.42 -5.62
N ASN A 57 -13.68 -0.81 -4.94
CA ASN A 57 -12.56 0.06 -4.71
C ASN A 57 -11.48 -0.21 -5.77
N TRP A 58 -11.00 0.86 -6.39
CA TRP A 58 -9.90 0.81 -7.34
C TRP A 58 -8.80 1.81 -6.95
N ILE A 59 -7.56 1.44 -7.23
CA ILE A 59 -6.36 2.24 -6.93
C ILE A 59 -5.41 2.10 -8.11
N TRP A 60 -5.18 3.18 -8.86
CA TRP A 60 -4.30 3.19 -10.02
C TRP A 60 -3.06 4.05 -9.74
N TYR A 61 -1.87 3.44 -9.80
CA TYR A 61 -0.59 4.11 -9.57
C TYR A 61 0.01 4.64 -10.86
N VAL A 62 0.38 5.92 -10.88
CA VAL A 62 0.90 6.64 -12.04
C VAL A 62 2.23 7.28 -11.69
N ASN A 63 3.27 6.96 -12.46
CA ASN A 63 4.56 7.64 -12.36
C ASN A 63 4.43 9.11 -12.75
N SER A 64 4.96 9.99 -11.91
CA SER A 64 4.91 11.43 -12.14
C SER A 64 5.98 12.13 -11.33
N GLU A 65 6.31 13.35 -11.71
CA GLU A 65 7.06 14.26 -10.84
C GLU A 65 6.24 14.58 -9.59
N GLU A 66 6.89 15.08 -8.55
CA GLU A 66 6.20 15.43 -7.31
C GLU A 66 5.18 16.54 -7.56
N PRO A 67 3.88 16.28 -7.37
CA PRO A 67 2.88 17.31 -7.58
C PRO A 67 2.96 18.38 -6.48
N GLU A 68 2.53 19.60 -6.79
CA GLU A 68 2.47 20.66 -5.79
C GLU A 68 1.38 20.34 -4.75
N ILE A 69 1.81 19.99 -3.53
CA ILE A 69 0.90 19.72 -2.42
C ILE A 69 0.65 21.02 -1.65
N LYS A 70 -0.62 21.42 -1.57
CA LYS A 70 -1.05 22.54 -0.72
C LYS A 70 -1.38 22.03 0.68
N GLY A 71 -0.61 22.48 1.67
CA GLY A 71 -0.82 22.14 3.08
C GLY A 71 -0.13 20.85 3.50
N LYS A 72 -0.65 20.19 4.54
CA LYS A 72 -0.03 19.00 5.16
C LYS A 72 -0.63 17.66 4.69
N SER A 73 -1.60 17.68 3.79
CA SER A 73 -2.32 16.49 3.33
C SER A 73 -1.65 15.91 2.08
N VAL A 74 -1.26 14.64 2.15
CA VAL A 74 -0.82 13.88 0.96
C VAL A 74 -2.00 13.43 0.08
N THR A 75 -3.24 13.72 0.49
CA THR A 75 -4.45 13.53 -0.30
C THR A 75 -4.82 14.84 -1.00
N MET A 76 -5.02 14.77 -2.32
CA MET A 76 -5.35 15.90 -3.17
C MET A 76 -6.74 15.73 -3.78
N LYS A 77 -7.53 16.80 -3.73
CA LYS A 77 -8.70 16.95 -4.60
C LYS A 77 -8.24 17.22 -6.02
N VAL A 78 -9.02 16.77 -6.98
CA VAL A 78 -8.69 16.82 -8.41
C VAL A 78 -9.66 17.75 -9.13
N SER A 79 -9.18 18.41 -10.17
CA SER A 79 -10.04 19.22 -11.04
C SER A 79 -10.76 18.35 -12.07
N ARG A 80 -11.84 18.87 -12.66
CA ARG A 80 -12.54 18.20 -13.77
C ARG A 80 -11.60 17.87 -14.93
N ASP A 81 -10.71 18.80 -15.28
CA ASP A 81 -9.72 18.60 -16.34
C ASP A 81 -8.76 17.44 -16.04
N MET A 82 -8.36 17.26 -14.77
CA MET A 82 -7.52 16.13 -14.36
C MET A 82 -8.29 14.81 -14.48
N ILE A 83 -9.57 14.80 -14.07
CA ILE A 83 -10.45 13.63 -14.19
C ILE A 83 -10.65 13.26 -15.67
N GLU A 84 -10.93 14.22 -16.54
CA GLU A 84 -11.10 13.97 -17.98
C GLU A 84 -9.83 13.40 -18.63
N LYS A 85 -8.66 13.92 -18.26
CA LYS A 85 -7.36 13.38 -18.69
C LYS A 85 -7.17 11.95 -18.18
N MET A 86 -7.44 11.72 -16.89
CA MET A 86 -7.37 10.40 -16.27
C MET A 86 -8.26 9.39 -17.01
N HIS A 87 -9.50 9.74 -17.34
CA HIS A 87 -10.39 8.88 -18.12
C HIS A 87 -9.82 8.53 -19.50
N LYS A 88 -9.31 9.53 -20.24
CA LYS A 88 -8.71 9.29 -21.56
C LYS A 88 -7.51 8.35 -21.49
N GLU A 89 -6.65 8.51 -20.49
CA GLU A 89 -5.50 7.62 -20.30
C GLU A 89 -5.94 6.23 -19.83
N ALA A 90 -6.94 6.12 -18.96
CA ALA A 90 -7.47 4.84 -18.51
C ALA A 90 -7.96 3.98 -19.69
N TYR A 91 -8.66 4.55 -20.67
CA TYR A 91 -9.11 3.83 -21.87
C TYR A 91 -7.99 3.42 -22.83
N LYS A 92 -6.79 4.01 -22.72
CA LYS A 92 -5.62 3.60 -23.51
C LYS A 92 -4.87 2.44 -22.88
N ILE A 93 -4.86 2.39 -21.54
CA ILE A 93 -4.01 1.49 -20.77
C ILE A 93 -4.77 0.25 -20.32
N TRP A 94 -5.99 0.43 -19.82
CA TRP A 94 -6.78 -0.61 -19.19
C TRP A 94 -7.84 -1.18 -20.13
N VAL A 95 -8.31 -2.38 -19.80
CA VAL A 95 -9.47 -2.96 -20.48
C VAL A 95 -10.67 -2.00 -20.38
N PRO A 96 -11.51 -1.89 -21.43
CA PRO A 96 -12.60 -0.91 -21.48
C PRO A 96 -13.56 -0.98 -20.29
N GLU A 97 -13.76 -2.17 -19.73
CA GLU A 97 -14.61 -2.44 -18.57
C GLU A 97 -14.08 -1.76 -17.30
N LEU A 98 -12.77 -1.84 -17.04
CA LEU A 98 -12.15 -1.15 -15.90
C LEU A 98 -12.11 0.36 -16.11
N ALA A 99 -11.78 0.82 -17.32
CA ALA A 99 -11.82 2.24 -17.64
C ALA A 99 -13.23 2.84 -17.47
N ARG A 100 -14.28 2.07 -17.78
CA ARG A 100 -15.68 2.47 -17.54
C ARG A 100 -15.99 2.62 -16.04
N VAL A 101 -15.52 1.70 -15.20
CA VAL A 101 -15.65 1.82 -13.73
C VAL A 101 -15.00 3.11 -13.22
N MET A 102 -13.79 3.42 -13.70
CA MET A 102 -13.11 4.68 -13.34
C MET A 102 -13.92 5.90 -13.81
N LYS A 103 -14.48 5.85 -15.02
CA LYS A 103 -15.30 6.92 -15.60
C LYS A 103 -16.60 7.18 -14.84
N GLU A 104 -17.25 6.12 -14.35
CA GLU A 104 -18.50 6.20 -13.59
C GLU A 104 -18.29 6.51 -12.10
N THR A 105 -17.04 6.55 -11.64
CA THR A 105 -16.73 6.96 -10.27
C THR A 105 -16.89 8.46 -10.12
N GLU A 106 -17.78 8.89 -9.22
CA GLU A 106 -18.16 10.31 -9.07
C GLU A 106 -17.03 11.18 -8.49
N GLU A 107 -16.40 10.74 -7.39
CA GLU A 107 -15.42 11.53 -6.66
C GLU A 107 -14.07 10.80 -6.53
N PRO A 108 -13.33 10.62 -7.64
CA PRO A 108 -11.97 10.11 -7.55
C PRO A 108 -11.05 11.17 -6.92
N PHE A 109 -9.96 10.72 -6.33
CA PHE A 109 -8.96 11.60 -5.71
C PHE A 109 -7.55 11.02 -5.89
N ILE A 110 -6.53 11.84 -5.57
CA ILE A 110 -5.14 11.42 -5.65
C ILE A 110 -4.55 11.31 -4.24
N ASN A 111 -3.81 10.22 -3.99
CA ASN A 111 -2.84 10.12 -2.91
C ASN A 111 -1.43 10.18 -3.47
N VAL A 112 -0.65 11.19 -3.06
CA VAL A 112 0.77 11.27 -3.38
C VAL A 112 1.52 10.31 -2.47
N ILE A 113 2.39 9.45 -3.02
CA ILE A 113 3.02 8.39 -2.26
C ILE A 113 4.37 8.86 -1.71
N TYR A 114 4.51 8.71 -0.40
CA TYR A 114 5.74 8.97 0.34
C TYR A 114 6.04 7.78 1.23
N ASP A 115 7.32 7.63 1.50
CA ASP A 115 7.88 6.80 2.54
C ASP A 115 9.17 7.48 3.04
N CYS A 116 9.72 6.98 4.13
CA CYS A 116 10.98 7.48 4.68
C CYS A 116 11.99 6.35 4.82
N ASP A 117 13.28 6.69 4.79
CA ASP A 117 14.31 5.74 5.19
C ASP A 117 14.07 5.28 6.64
N PRO A 118 14.29 3.99 6.94
CA PRO A 118 14.11 3.47 8.29
C PRO A 118 14.94 4.28 9.31
N LEU A 119 14.30 4.63 10.42
CA LEU A 119 14.97 5.30 11.52
C LEU A 119 16.02 4.38 12.16
N GLU A 120 17.09 4.96 12.70
CA GLU A 120 18.10 4.21 13.47
C GLU A 120 17.66 3.93 14.91
N GLN A 121 16.65 4.66 15.38
CA GLN A 121 16.04 4.52 16.71
C GLN A 121 14.59 5.01 16.69
N VAL A 122 13.77 4.45 17.55
CA VAL A 122 12.34 4.78 17.74
C VAL A 122 12.01 5.10 19.20
N VAL A 123 13.02 5.14 20.08
CA VAL A 123 12.88 5.37 21.52
C VAL A 123 13.90 6.40 22.00
N TRP A 124 13.41 7.39 22.74
CA TRP A 124 14.20 8.40 23.43
C TRP A 124 13.69 8.52 24.87
N ASP A 125 14.43 7.99 25.83
CA ASP A 125 14.04 7.92 27.23
C ASP A 125 12.64 7.33 27.44
N ASN A 126 11.64 8.17 27.71
CA ASN A 126 10.24 7.83 27.93
C ASN A 126 9.33 8.13 26.73
N VAL A 127 9.91 8.48 25.57
CA VAL A 127 9.20 8.76 24.32
C VAL A 127 9.42 7.60 23.35
N VAL A 128 8.32 7.08 22.80
CA VAL A 128 8.32 5.97 21.83
C VAL A 128 7.55 6.42 20.59
N LEU A 129 8.16 6.27 19.41
CA LEU A 129 7.48 6.43 18.12
C LEU A 129 6.96 5.06 17.66
N ILE A 130 5.70 5.04 17.21
CA ILE A 130 5.04 3.86 16.64
C ILE A 130 4.26 4.24 15.38
N GLY A 131 3.88 3.25 14.57
CA GLY A 131 3.11 3.46 13.35
C GLY A 131 3.82 4.38 12.34
N ASP A 132 3.05 5.15 11.58
CA ASP A 132 3.58 6.05 10.53
C ASP A 132 4.53 7.13 11.05
N ALA A 133 4.53 7.42 12.36
CA ALA A 133 5.54 8.32 12.95
C ALA A 133 6.94 7.69 13.02
N ALA A 134 7.02 6.36 13.09
CA ALA A 134 8.27 5.60 13.16
C ALA A 134 8.66 4.99 11.81
N HIS A 135 7.70 4.54 11.01
CA HIS A 135 7.96 3.76 9.79
C HIS A 135 6.94 4.02 8.67
N PRO A 136 6.81 5.28 8.21
CA PRO A 136 5.95 5.59 7.07
C PRO A 136 6.45 4.81 5.84
N THR A 137 5.53 4.11 5.19
CA THR A 137 5.83 3.12 4.16
C THR A 137 4.95 3.28 2.94
N THR A 138 5.44 2.86 1.78
CA THR A 138 4.60 2.78 0.58
C THR A 138 3.51 1.71 0.78
N PRO A 139 2.37 1.78 0.08
CA PRO A 139 1.24 0.87 0.34
C PRO A 139 1.44 -0.55 -0.20
N HIS A 140 2.56 -0.85 -0.87
CA HIS A 140 2.72 -2.07 -1.67
C HIS A 140 2.97 -3.34 -0.86
N GLY A 141 3.31 -3.21 0.42
CA GLY A 141 3.35 -4.32 1.39
C GLY A 141 2.00 -4.61 2.05
N VAL A 142 0.99 -3.74 1.86
CA VAL A 142 -0.41 -3.88 2.37
C VAL A 142 -0.46 -4.22 3.86
N ARG A 143 0.43 -3.61 4.65
CA ARG A 143 0.64 -3.96 6.07
C ARG A 143 0.90 -2.79 7.02
N SER A 144 0.88 -1.54 6.59
CA SER A 144 1.16 -0.38 7.49
C SER A 144 0.27 -0.37 8.74
N THR A 145 -1.03 -0.65 8.59
CA THR A 145 -1.96 -0.78 9.72
C THR A 145 -1.57 -1.96 10.62
N ASN A 146 -1.27 -3.13 10.05
CA ASN A 146 -0.83 -4.30 10.82
C ASN A 146 0.47 -4.02 11.58
N MET A 147 1.42 -3.31 10.97
CA MET A 147 2.68 -2.90 11.59
C MET A 147 2.42 -2.02 12.80
N SER A 148 1.55 -1.02 12.65
CA SER A 148 1.16 -0.11 13.75
C SER A 148 0.45 -0.83 14.90
N ILE A 149 -0.45 -1.77 14.58
CA ILE A 149 -1.13 -2.61 15.58
C ILE A 149 -0.11 -3.48 16.33
N LEU A 150 0.83 -4.10 15.62
CA LEU A 150 1.89 -4.92 16.23
C LEU A 150 2.79 -4.09 17.13
N ASP A 151 3.09 -2.84 16.78
CA ASP A 151 3.85 -1.97 17.68
C ASP A 151 3.10 -1.73 18.99
N ALA A 152 1.79 -1.43 18.92
CA ALA A 152 0.98 -1.22 20.12
C ALA A 152 0.94 -2.48 21.01
N VAL A 153 0.80 -3.67 20.40
CA VAL A 153 0.82 -4.95 21.13
C VAL A 153 2.17 -5.17 21.80
N VAL A 154 3.28 -5.06 21.08
CA VAL A 154 4.62 -5.31 21.63
C VAL A 154 4.97 -4.28 22.71
N LEU A 155 4.61 -3.02 22.51
CA LEU A 155 4.82 -1.98 23.53
C LEU A 155 4.03 -2.28 24.80
N GLY A 156 2.76 -2.68 24.65
CA GLY A 156 1.91 -3.07 25.78
C GLY A 156 2.46 -4.26 26.57
N GLU A 157 2.92 -5.30 25.87
CA GLU A 157 3.54 -6.47 26.49
C GLU A 157 4.86 -6.13 27.19
N CYS A 158 5.71 -5.28 26.60
CA CYS A 158 6.93 -4.80 27.24
C CYS A 158 6.61 -4.02 28.53
N LEU A 159 5.64 -3.10 28.49
CA LEU A 159 5.23 -2.32 29.66
C LEU A 159 4.67 -3.22 30.76
N LYS A 160 3.88 -4.24 30.40
CA LYS A 160 3.34 -5.22 31.33
C LYS A 160 4.44 -6.06 31.99
N LYS A 161 5.44 -6.51 31.21
CA LYS A 161 6.56 -7.32 31.68
C LYS A 161 7.43 -6.59 32.71
N TRP A 162 7.80 -5.34 32.43
CA TRP A 162 8.71 -4.58 33.31
C TRP A 162 7.99 -3.86 34.45
N GLY A 163 6.69 -3.61 34.31
CA GLY A 163 5.88 -2.88 35.29
C GLY A 163 6.31 -1.43 35.48
N SER A 164 5.64 -0.73 36.40
CA SER A 164 5.90 0.68 36.68
C SER A 164 7.24 0.94 37.39
N GLY A 165 7.86 -0.09 37.97
CA GLY A 165 9.14 0.02 38.67
C GLY A 165 10.38 0.09 37.76
N ASN A 166 10.25 -0.29 36.48
CA ASN A 166 11.37 -0.26 35.53
C ASN A 166 10.92 0.21 34.13
N LEU A 167 10.32 1.40 34.08
CA LEU A 167 9.77 1.99 32.86
C LEU A 167 10.82 2.29 31.78
N VAL A 168 12.10 2.37 32.11
CA VAL A 168 13.17 2.61 31.12
C VAL A 168 13.50 1.35 30.32
N SER A 169 13.34 0.16 30.91
CA SER A 169 13.62 -1.11 30.22
C SER A 169 12.58 -1.48 29.17
N ALA A 170 11.30 -1.14 29.39
CA ALA A 170 10.22 -1.51 28.48
C ALA A 170 10.36 -0.88 27.06
N PRO A 171 10.58 0.44 26.91
CA PRO A 171 10.86 1.04 25.59
C PRO A 171 12.11 0.46 24.92
N LYS A 172 13.18 0.19 25.69
CA LYS A 172 14.41 -0.41 25.12
C LYS A 172 14.15 -1.80 24.56
N GLU A 173 13.41 -2.64 25.28
CA GLU A 173 13.03 -3.96 24.79
C GLU A 173 12.12 -3.85 23.56
N PHE A 174 11.12 -2.96 23.59
CA PHE A 174 10.26 -2.67 22.44
C PHE A 174 11.07 -2.32 21.19
N GLN A 175 12.04 -1.39 21.30
CA GLN A 175 12.89 -1.00 20.19
C GLN A 175 13.69 -2.19 19.65
N SER A 176 14.27 -2.99 20.53
CA SER A 176 15.07 -4.16 20.14
C SER A 176 14.28 -5.18 19.33
N ILE A 177 12.98 -5.30 19.60
CA ILE A 177 12.06 -6.23 18.91
C ILE A 177 11.56 -5.60 17.60
N ARG A 178 11.05 -4.37 17.66
CA ARG A 178 10.28 -3.78 16.55
C ARG A 178 11.15 -3.14 15.49
N LEU A 179 12.23 -2.47 15.86
CA LEU A 179 13.04 -1.70 14.91
C LEU A 179 13.58 -2.54 13.73
N PRO A 180 14.15 -3.75 13.94
CA PRO A 180 14.64 -4.57 12.83
C PRO A 180 13.51 -5.08 11.92
N VAL A 181 12.32 -5.30 12.48
CA VAL A 181 11.14 -5.80 11.76
C VAL A 181 10.59 -4.71 10.83
N VAL A 182 10.28 -3.54 11.39
CA VAL A 182 9.69 -2.43 10.61
C VAL A 182 10.66 -1.90 9.56
N THR A 183 11.96 -1.89 9.86
CA THR A 183 13.02 -1.54 8.89
C THR A 183 12.97 -2.42 7.63
N LYS A 184 12.98 -3.75 7.82
CA LYS A 184 12.91 -4.70 6.70
C LYS A 184 11.59 -4.57 5.95
N GLN A 185 10.50 -4.28 6.65
CA GLN A 185 9.18 -4.16 6.06
C GLN A 185 9.03 -2.90 5.20
N VAL A 186 9.49 -1.74 5.68
CA VAL A 186 9.52 -0.48 4.92
C VAL A 186 10.33 -0.65 3.62
N LEU A 187 11.55 -1.18 3.73
CA LEU A 187 12.43 -1.38 2.58
C LEU A 187 11.84 -2.35 1.56
N HIS A 188 11.22 -3.44 2.02
CA HIS A 188 10.54 -4.39 1.13
C HIS A 188 9.34 -3.74 0.43
N SER A 189 8.52 -2.96 1.15
CA SER A 189 7.37 -2.26 0.56
C SER A 189 7.83 -1.25 -0.50
N ARG A 190 8.87 -0.47 -0.21
CA ARG A 190 9.52 0.43 -1.17
C ARG A 190 9.97 -0.33 -2.41
N ARG A 191 10.67 -1.45 -2.24
CA ARG A 191 11.13 -2.30 -3.34
C ARG A 191 9.94 -2.74 -4.20
N MET A 192 8.89 -3.28 -3.60
CA MET A 192 7.70 -3.74 -4.33
C MET A 192 7.04 -2.62 -5.12
N GLY A 193 6.94 -1.42 -4.55
CA GLY A 193 6.44 -0.25 -5.28
C GLY A 193 7.28 0.08 -6.50
N ARG A 194 8.61 0.08 -6.36
CA ARG A 194 9.53 0.33 -7.48
C ARG A 194 9.41 -0.73 -8.57
N ILE A 195 9.33 -2.01 -8.21
CA ILE A 195 9.14 -3.09 -9.18
C ILE A 195 7.82 -2.90 -9.95
N LYS A 196 6.70 -2.74 -9.25
CA LYS A 196 5.36 -2.61 -9.87
C LYS A 196 5.22 -1.35 -10.72
N GLN A 197 5.99 -0.31 -10.43
CA GLN A 197 6.03 0.94 -11.19
C GLN A 197 7.12 0.98 -12.27
N GLY A 198 7.86 -0.10 -12.49
CA GLY A 198 8.97 -0.11 -13.46
C GLY A 198 10.05 0.93 -13.16
N LEU A 199 10.26 1.26 -11.88
CA LEU A 199 11.29 2.19 -11.46
C LEU A 199 12.65 1.47 -11.29
N PRO A 200 13.78 2.15 -11.55
CA PRO A 200 15.10 1.53 -11.45
C PRO A 200 15.38 0.95 -10.06
N LEU A 201 16.03 -0.20 -10.02
CA LEU A 201 16.55 -0.83 -8.81
C LEU A 201 18.03 -1.18 -9.04
N PRO A 202 18.89 -1.04 -8.02
CA PRO A 202 20.34 -1.19 -8.19
C PRO A 202 20.77 -2.63 -8.53
N ASP A 203 19.95 -3.61 -8.16
CA ASP A 203 20.25 -5.04 -8.21
C ASP A 203 19.65 -5.76 -9.43
N ARG A 204 18.94 -5.05 -10.32
CA ARG A 204 18.22 -5.67 -11.45
C ARG A 204 17.91 -4.70 -12.58
N LYS A 205 17.50 -5.25 -13.72
CA LYS A 205 16.83 -4.49 -14.77
C LYS A 205 15.41 -4.12 -14.33
N THR A 206 14.88 -3.05 -14.92
CA THR A 206 13.49 -2.65 -14.76
C THR A 206 12.54 -3.81 -15.06
N PHE A 207 11.57 -4.01 -14.18
CA PHE A 207 10.56 -5.05 -14.32
C PHE A 207 9.59 -4.71 -15.46
N ASP A 208 9.31 -5.69 -16.31
CA ASP A 208 8.31 -5.61 -17.37
C ASP A 208 7.32 -6.78 -17.21
N PRO A 209 6.05 -6.50 -16.85
CA PRO A 209 5.05 -7.54 -16.64
C PRO A 209 4.72 -8.34 -17.91
N MET A 210 5.03 -7.82 -19.10
CA MET A 210 4.74 -8.50 -20.38
C MET A 210 5.70 -9.65 -20.67
N VAL A 211 6.88 -9.66 -20.04
CA VAL A 211 7.93 -10.68 -20.23
C VAL A 211 8.47 -11.23 -18.91
N ALA A 212 7.79 -10.94 -17.80
CA ALA A 212 8.20 -11.36 -16.46
C ALA A 212 8.28 -12.88 -16.34
N SER A 213 9.38 -13.35 -15.75
CA SER A 213 9.54 -14.76 -15.42
C SER A 213 8.61 -15.19 -14.28
N PRO A 214 8.28 -16.49 -14.15
CA PRO A 214 7.51 -17.00 -13.01
C PRO A 214 8.11 -16.61 -11.65
N ASP A 215 9.43 -16.62 -11.52
CA ASP A 215 10.12 -16.24 -10.28
C ASP A 215 9.94 -14.76 -9.94
N GLU A 216 9.97 -13.87 -10.94
CA GLU A 216 9.68 -12.45 -10.73
C GLU A 216 8.21 -12.25 -10.33
N CYS A 217 7.28 -13.01 -10.92
CA CYS A 217 5.88 -12.99 -10.51
C CYS A 217 5.69 -13.52 -9.07
N LEU A 218 6.46 -14.53 -8.67
CA LEU A 218 6.45 -15.05 -7.30
C LEU A 218 6.98 -14.01 -6.32
N GLU A 219 8.01 -13.22 -6.68
CA GLU A 219 8.56 -12.14 -5.84
C GLU A 219 7.49 -11.13 -5.42
N LEU A 220 6.57 -10.80 -6.33
CA LEU A 220 5.50 -9.81 -6.12
C LEU A 220 4.42 -10.23 -5.11
N GLN A 221 4.41 -11.49 -4.68
CA GLN A 221 3.39 -12.01 -3.78
C GLN A 221 3.56 -11.43 -2.36
N HIS A 222 2.46 -10.90 -1.79
CA HIS A 222 2.50 -10.28 -0.46
C HIS A 222 2.94 -11.22 0.67
N LYS A 223 2.85 -12.54 0.51
CA LYS A 223 3.37 -13.51 1.48
C LYS A 223 4.90 -13.41 1.66
N ASN A 224 5.60 -12.79 0.72
CA ASN A 224 7.05 -12.57 0.79
C ASN A 224 7.43 -11.37 1.65
N MET A 225 6.45 -10.65 2.21
CA MET A 225 6.73 -9.59 3.17
C MET A 225 7.60 -10.13 4.30
N PRO A 226 8.69 -9.45 4.69
CA PRO A 226 9.46 -9.84 5.86
C PRO A 226 8.55 -9.96 7.10
N PHE A 227 8.69 -11.07 7.83
CA PHE A 227 7.87 -11.39 9.00
C PHE A 227 6.37 -11.47 8.68
N PHE A 228 6.01 -12.02 7.51
CA PHE A 228 4.61 -12.16 7.11
C PHE A 228 3.80 -13.01 8.11
N SER A 229 4.29 -14.22 8.42
CA SER A 229 3.59 -15.17 9.27
C SER A 229 3.87 -14.95 10.75
N ASN A 230 5.14 -14.76 11.12
CA ASN A 230 5.58 -14.62 12.50
C ASN A 230 6.46 -13.37 12.64
N ALA A 231 5.91 -12.31 13.22
CA ALA A 231 6.73 -11.22 13.74
C ALA A 231 7.11 -11.55 15.19
N PRO A 232 8.37 -11.30 15.61
CA PRO A 232 8.72 -11.44 17.02
C PRO A 232 7.85 -10.49 17.85
N VAL A 233 7.13 -11.07 18.83
CA VAL A 233 6.24 -10.32 19.74
C VAL A 233 6.92 -10.16 21.09
N LEU A 234 7.59 -11.22 21.56
CA LEU A 234 8.53 -11.28 22.67
C LEU A 234 9.52 -12.42 22.34
N ALA A 235 10.76 -12.35 22.80
CA ALA A 235 11.55 -13.57 22.88
C ALA A 235 10.88 -14.47 23.92
N ASP A 236 10.54 -15.71 23.54
CA ASP A 236 10.14 -16.75 24.50
C ASP A 236 11.37 -17.05 25.38
N HIS A 237 11.56 -16.23 26.41
CA HIS A 237 12.46 -16.50 27.52
C HIS A 237 11.58 -16.96 28.68
N VAL A 238 11.28 -18.26 28.66
CA VAL A 238 11.10 -19.07 29.86
C VAL A 238 12.43 -19.76 30.15
#